data_AF-A0A923PNY2-F1
#
_entry.id   AF-A0A923PNY2-F1
#
_cell.length_a   1.000
_cell.length_b   1.000
_cell.length_c   1.000
_cell.angle_alpha   90.00
_cell.angle_beta   90.00
_cell.angle_gamma   90.00
#
_symmetry.space_group_name_H-M   'P 1'
#
loop_
_entity.id
_entity.type
_entity.pdbx_description
1 polymer ?
#
loop_
_entity_poly.entity_id
_entity_poly.type
_entity_poly.pdbx_seq_one_letter_code
_entity_poly.pdbx_strand_id
1 'polypeptide(L)'
;MKRFSSLLALWLLCACASVSSAGENSGLAHARRAQVLLGADVWSQVISVQNTGRTAHYPRTVHALVFELAGVLWFYTDTDGTQSFSTHRGRLEGDKADFAPLLRDVHRGFSSWTVVPADFTSRATETDRLLNGCFIESVANLRQRLLIGGAVTRPQLLSYYAGAGNHVAGHTVLTYETAAGIRVIDPVDPSRPMLYPREFARNAATLSTALVGRLIEKAVWIPVNDFASTLAARYA
;
A
#
# COMPACT_ATOMS: atom_id res chain seq x y z
N MET A 1 -47.52 61.09 8.65
CA MET A 1 -47.58 60.72 7.22
C MET A 1 -46.18 60.33 6.74
N LYS A 2 -45.98 59.08 6.28
CA LYS A 2 -44.94 58.57 5.32
C LYS A 2 -43.45 58.89 5.69
N ARG A 3 -42.49 57.96 5.81
CA ARG A 3 -42.18 56.73 5.06
C ARG A 3 -41.27 55.78 5.86
N PHE A 4 -41.38 54.48 5.55
CA PHE A 4 -40.46 53.38 5.84
C PHE A 4 -39.10 53.52 5.11
N SER A 5 -38.03 52.93 5.69
CA SER A 5 -36.82 52.30 5.07
C SER A 5 -35.73 52.17 6.16
N SER A 6 -35.50 51.01 6.79
CA SER A 6 -34.66 49.86 6.37
C SER A 6 -33.14 50.05 6.49
N LEU A 7 -32.46 48.97 6.91
CA LEU A 7 -31.00 48.68 7.04
C LEU A 7 -30.45 48.93 8.46
N LEU A 8 -30.38 47.97 9.39
CA LEU A 8 -29.82 46.60 9.34
C LEU A 8 -28.36 46.57 8.88
N ALA A 9 -27.42 46.92 9.76
CA ALA A 9 -25.99 46.66 9.58
C ALA A 9 -25.59 45.48 10.48
N LEU A 10 -25.52 44.34 9.81
CA LEU A 10 -25.34 43.00 10.31
C LEU A 10 -23.89 42.81 10.79
N TRP A 11 -23.75 42.49 12.08
CA TRP A 11 -22.58 41.82 12.64
C TRP A 11 -22.47 40.43 12.02
N LEU A 12 -21.38 40.16 11.31
CA LEU A 12 -20.95 38.80 11.00
C LEU A 12 -19.43 38.76 10.94
N LEU A 13 -18.84 38.48 12.10
CA LEU A 13 -17.50 37.92 12.19
C LEU A 13 -17.49 36.64 11.34
N CYS A 14 -16.77 36.67 10.22
CA CYS A 14 -16.32 35.47 9.53
C CYS A 14 -15.32 34.73 10.43
N ALA A 15 -15.84 33.98 11.40
CA ALA A 15 -15.18 32.77 11.84
C ALA A 15 -15.30 31.77 10.70
N CYS A 16 -14.34 31.77 9.77
CA CYS A 16 -14.14 30.66 8.87
C CYS A 16 -13.88 29.43 9.73
N ALA A 17 -14.93 28.63 9.92
CA ALA A 17 -14.85 27.36 10.58
C ALA A 17 -13.89 26.46 9.79
N SER A 18 -12.69 26.31 10.33
CA SER A 18 -11.75 25.25 10.00
C SER A 18 -12.36 23.91 10.41
N VAL A 19 -13.31 23.39 9.61
CA VAL A 19 -13.81 22.04 9.80
C VAL A 19 -12.75 21.10 9.22
N SER A 20 -11.87 20.64 10.11
CA SER A 20 -10.75 19.73 9.90
C SER A 20 -11.17 18.46 9.14
N SER A 21 -10.66 18.14 7.96
CA SER A 21 -9.31 17.62 7.63
C SER A 21 -8.87 16.33 8.33
N ALA A 22 -9.68 15.73 9.22
CA ALA A 22 -9.25 14.55 9.98
C ALA A 22 -9.11 13.28 9.10
N GLY A 23 -10.01 13.06 8.13
CA GLY A 23 -9.96 11.90 7.22
C GLY A 23 -9.05 12.08 5.99
N GLU A 24 -8.83 13.32 5.55
CA GLU A 24 -7.87 13.59 4.44
C GLU A 24 -6.42 13.50 4.93
N ASN A 25 -6.17 13.90 6.19
CA ASN A 25 -4.85 13.82 6.81
C ASN A 25 -4.45 12.38 7.17
N SER A 26 -5.40 11.48 7.44
CA SER A 26 -5.10 10.08 7.76
C SER A 26 -4.57 9.32 6.53
N GLY A 27 -5.21 9.47 5.37
CA GLY A 27 -4.77 8.81 4.13
C GLY A 27 -3.38 9.27 3.68
N LEU A 28 -3.08 10.56 3.80
CA LEU A 28 -1.73 11.07 3.51
C LEU A 28 -0.69 10.51 4.48
N ALA A 29 -1.00 10.43 5.78
CA ALA A 29 -0.11 9.87 6.77
C ALA A 29 0.22 8.40 6.48
N HIS A 30 -0.78 7.59 6.11
CA HIS A 30 -0.56 6.20 5.71
C HIS A 30 0.28 6.08 4.43
N ALA A 31 0.00 6.87 3.39
CA ALA A 31 0.79 6.85 2.16
C ALA A 31 2.26 7.23 2.41
N ARG A 32 2.52 8.24 3.23
CA ARG A 32 3.88 8.63 3.63
C ARG A 32 4.57 7.56 4.47
N ARG A 33 3.86 6.96 5.44
CA ARG A 33 4.42 5.88 6.26
C ARG A 33 4.79 4.68 5.39
N ALA A 34 3.93 4.32 4.44
CA ALA A 34 4.21 3.27 3.47
C ALA A 34 5.46 3.58 2.63
N GLN A 35 5.63 4.83 2.19
CA GLN A 35 6.83 5.27 1.48
C GLN A 35 8.09 5.09 2.33
N VAL A 36 8.03 5.48 3.60
CA VAL A 36 9.15 5.33 4.55
C VAL A 36 9.50 3.85 4.77
N LEU A 37 8.50 2.97 4.87
CA LEU A 37 8.71 1.53 5.07
C LEU A 37 9.39 0.85 3.87
N LEU A 38 9.03 1.25 2.64
CA LEU A 38 9.72 0.78 1.44
C LEU A 38 11.17 1.29 1.38
N GLY A 39 11.40 2.50 1.87
CA GLY A 39 12.71 3.14 1.91
C GLY A 39 13.18 3.62 0.53
N ALA A 40 14.36 4.25 0.50
CA ALA A 40 14.91 4.85 -0.72
C ALA A 40 15.39 3.84 -1.77
N ASP A 41 15.42 2.55 -1.42
CA ASP A 41 15.84 1.47 -2.34
C ASP A 41 14.73 1.06 -3.32
N VAL A 42 13.50 1.50 -3.05
CA VAL A 42 12.33 1.26 -3.88
C VAL A 42 11.86 2.57 -4.47
N TRP A 43 11.80 2.65 -5.81
CA TRP A 43 11.20 3.81 -6.45
C TRP A 43 9.74 3.95 -6.01
N SER A 44 9.37 5.15 -5.54
CA SER A 44 8.02 5.41 -5.03
C SER A 44 7.65 6.89 -5.07
N GLN A 45 6.37 7.17 -5.22
CA GLN A 45 5.79 8.51 -5.22
C GLN A 45 4.45 8.52 -4.49
N VAL A 46 4.27 9.48 -3.58
CA VAL A 46 2.95 9.77 -2.99
C VAL A 46 2.22 10.73 -3.91
N ILE A 47 0.98 10.39 -4.25
CA ILE A 47 0.12 11.20 -5.11
C ILE A 47 -1.20 11.55 -4.41
N SER A 48 -1.73 12.72 -4.75
CA SER A 48 -3.08 13.14 -4.38
C SER A 48 -3.97 13.06 -5.62
N VAL A 49 -5.04 12.29 -5.54
CA VAL A 49 -5.97 11.99 -6.63
C VAL A 49 -7.32 12.64 -6.34
N GLN A 50 -7.83 13.40 -7.30
CA GLN A 50 -9.15 14.03 -7.21
C GLN A 50 -10.24 13.08 -7.71
N ASN A 51 -11.20 12.81 -6.84
CA ASN A 51 -12.35 11.94 -7.08
C ASN A 51 -13.64 12.74 -7.24
N THR A 52 -14.13 12.80 -8.47
CA THR A 52 -15.42 13.44 -8.81
C THR A 52 -16.61 12.51 -8.58
N GLY A 53 -16.35 11.20 -8.42
CA GLY A 53 -17.35 10.19 -8.13
C GLY A 53 -18.13 10.51 -6.85
N ARG A 54 -19.41 10.17 -6.83
CA ARG A 54 -20.26 10.22 -5.64
C ARG A 54 -20.42 8.80 -5.10
N THR A 55 -19.37 8.27 -4.48
CA THR A 55 -19.39 6.96 -3.82
C THR A 55 -18.98 7.12 -2.36
N ALA A 56 -19.48 6.25 -1.48
CA ALA A 56 -19.04 6.22 -0.09
C ALA A 56 -17.66 5.55 0.09
N HIS A 57 -17.18 4.84 -0.93
CA HIS A 57 -15.94 4.06 -0.90
C HIS A 57 -14.68 4.93 -0.89
N TYR A 58 -14.63 5.96 -1.75
CA TYR A 58 -13.50 6.86 -1.84
C TYR A 58 -13.91 8.30 -1.46
N PRO A 59 -13.10 9.01 -0.64
CA PRO A 59 -13.30 10.44 -0.39
C PRO A 59 -13.09 11.27 -1.65
N ARG A 60 -13.33 12.59 -1.55
CA ARG A 60 -13.11 13.56 -2.64
C ARG A 60 -11.64 13.69 -3.03
N THR A 61 -10.75 13.61 -2.06
CA THR A 61 -9.30 13.57 -2.26
C THR A 61 -8.78 12.24 -1.73
N VAL A 62 -8.16 11.44 -2.58
CA VAL A 62 -7.52 10.17 -2.20
C VAL A 62 -6.01 10.37 -2.23
N HIS A 63 -5.35 10.06 -1.11
CA HIS A 63 -3.89 9.98 -1.07
C HIS A 63 -3.46 8.54 -1.28
N ALA A 64 -2.55 8.32 -2.22
CA ALA A 64 -2.07 7.00 -2.57
C ALA A 64 -0.54 6.97 -2.67
N LEU A 65 0.03 5.79 -2.44
CA LEU A 65 1.43 5.51 -2.75
C LEU A 65 1.50 4.69 -4.04
N VAL A 66 2.26 5.18 -5.01
CA VAL A 66 2.66 4.41 -6.19
C VAL A 66 4.10 3.98 -6.01
N PHE A 67 4.43 2.72 -6.26
CA PHE A 67 5.80 2.23 -6.15
C PHE A 67 6.10 1.09 -7.11
N GLU A 68 7.37 0.89 -7.42
CA GLU A 68 7.83 -0.20 -8.28
C GLU A 68 8.39 -1.35 -7.45
N LEU A 69 7.89 -2.56 -7.68
CA LEU A 69 8.51 -3.77 -7.13
C LEU A 69 8.39 -4.90 -8.14
N ALA A 70 9.50 -5.62 -8.36
CA ALA A 70 9.58 -6.74 -9.30
C ALA A 70 9.10 -6.39 -10.72
N GLY A 71 9.45 -5.19 -11.20
CA GLY A 71 9.11 -4.70 -12.53
C GLY A 71 7.62 -4.37 -12.74
N VAL A 72 6.86 -4.21 -11.64
CA VAL A 72 5.43 -3.90 -11.64
C VAL A 72 5.19 -2.62 -10.84
N LEU A 73 4.32 -1.74 -11.33
CA LEU A 73 3.80 -0.63 -10.52
C LEU A 73 2.67 -1.13 -9.62
N TRP A 74 2.74 -0.73 -8.37
CA TRP A 74 1.77 -1.03 -7.33
C TRP A 74 1.13 0.27 -6.85
N PHE A 75 -0.15 0.20 -6.50
CA PHE A 75 -0.95 1.31 -6.02
C PHE A 75 -1.50 0.94 -4.65
N TYR A 76 -1.16 1.73 -3.64
CA TYR A 76 -1.62 1.55 -2.27
C TYR A 76 -2.50 2.71 -1.83
N THR A 77 -3.67 2.37 -1.28
CA THR A 77 -4.53 3.27 -0.49
C THR A 77 -4.75 2.66 0.88
N ASP A 78 -5.08 3.49 1.86
CA ASP A 78 -5.53 3.03 3.18
C ASP A 78 -6.86 2.27 3.11
N THR A 79 -7.65 2.50 2.05
CA THR A 79 -8.98 1.91 1.83
C THR A 79 -8.91 0.49 1.29
N ASP A 80 -8.08 0.23 0.27
CA ASP A 80 -8.06 -1.05 -0.47
C ASP A 80 -6.78 -1.86 -0.23
N GLY A 81 -5.77 -1.24 0.38
CA GLY A 81 -4.43 -1.80 0.45
C GLY A 81 -3.72 -1.74 -0.89
N THR A 82 -2.79 -2.66 -1.10
CA THR A 82 -1.94 -2.68 -2.29
C THR A 82 -2.55 -3.53 -3.40
N GLN A 83 -2.66 -2.94 -4.60
CA GLN A 83 -3.05 -3.62 -5.82
C GLN A 83 -2.06 -3.35 -6.96
N SER A 84 -2.05 -4.22 -7.97
CA SER A 84 -1.29 -3.96 -9.19
C SER A 84 -1.88 -2.74 -9.91
N PHE A 85 -1.03 -1.76 -10.21
CA PHE A 85 -1.42 -0.52 -10.85
C PHE A 85 -1.24 -0.56 -12.36
N SER A 86 -0.12 -1.15 -12.81
CA SER A 86 0.08 -1.51 -14.20
C SER A 86 0.19 -3.01 -14.35
N THR A 87 -0.65 -3.57 -15.21
CA THR A 87 -0.61 -4.96 -15.64
C THR A 87 0.12 -5.14 -16.97
N HIS A 88 0.55 -4.03 -17.61
CA HIS A 88 1.13 -4.02 -18.95
C HIS A 88 2.65 -4.20 -18.90
N ARG A 89 3.12 -5.41 -19.25
CA ARG A 89 4.56 -5.67 -19.39
C ARG A 89 5.18 -4.76 -20.46
N GLY A 90 6.35 -4.21 -20.17
CA GLY A 90 7.13 -3.39 -21.10
C GLY A 90 6.67 -1.94 -21.25
N ARG A 91 5.69 -1.47 -20.45
CA ARG A 91 5.23 -0.07 -20.46
C ARG A 91 5.61 0.73 -19.21
N LEU A 92 6.41 0.13 -18.32
CA LEU A 92 6.70 0.63 -16.98
C LEU A 92 7.13 2.10 -16.95
N GLU A 93 8.08 2.50 -17.79
CA GLU A 93 8.57 3.89 -17.83
C GLU A 93 7.51 4.88 -18.35
N GLY A 94 6.69 4.46 -19.32
CA GLY A 94 5.56 5.25 -19.80
C GLY A 94 4.48 5.40 -18.73
N ASP A 95 4.21 4.32 -18.00
CA ASP A 95 3.24 4.29 -16.91
C ASP A 95 3.69 5.15 -15.72
N LYS A 96 5.00 5.22 -15.43
CA LYS A 96 5.57 6.16 -14.44
C LYS A 96 5.45 7.62 -14.85
N ALA A 97 5.45 7.90 -16.15
CA ALA A 97 5.38 9.27 -16.67
C ALA A 97 3.95 9.83 -16.65
N ASP A 98 2.93 8.99 -16.81
CA ASP A 98 1.52 9.41 -16.75
C ASP A 98 0.63 8.34 -16.11
N PHE A 99 0.22 8.59 -14.86
CA PHE A 99 -0.71 7.71 -14.13
C PHE A 99 -2.17 7.86 -14.55
N ALA A 100 -2.54 8.89 -15.34
CA ALA A 100 -3.94 9.19 -15.60
C ALA A 100 -4.71 8.03 -16.26
N PRO A 101 -4.16 7.26 -17.22
CA PRO A 101 -4.81 6.06 -17.74
C PRO A 101 -5.06 5.01 -16.66
N LEU A 102 -4.04 4.71 -15.83
CA LEU A 102 -4.13 3.68 -14.80
C LEU A 102 -5.12 4.06 -13.68
N LEU A 103 -5.16 5.33 -13.28
CA LEU A 103 -6.12 5.82 -12.28
C LEU A 103 -7.58 5.66 -12.74
N ARG A 104 -7.85 5.83 -14.04
CA ARG A 104 -9.19 5.61 -14.59
C ARG A 104 -9.61 4.14 -14.53
N ASP A 105 -8.64 3.22 -14.69
CA ASP A 105 -8.88 1.78 -14.56
C ASP A 105 -9.17 1.37 -13.10
N VAL A 106 -8.58 2.09 -12.13
CA VAL A 106 -8.89 1.90 -10.70
C VAL A 106 -10.30 2.35 -10.36
N HIS A 107 -10.66 3.59 -10.74
CA HIS A 107 -11.99 4.12 -10.49
C HIS A 107 -12.34 5.24 -11.49
N ARG A 108 -13.50 5.13 -12.14
CA ARG A 108 -13.99 6.11 -13.14
C ARG A 108 -14.06 7.56 -12.64
N GLY A 109 -14.15 7.76 -11.32
CA GLY A 109 -14.21 9.09 -10.70
C GLY A 109 -12.84 9.76 -10.52
N PHE A 110 -11.74 9.02 -10.64
CA PHE A 110 -10.39 9.55 -10.53
C PHE A 110 -10.06 10.36 -11.78
N SER A 111 -10.05 11.68 -11.60
CA SER A 111 -10.13 12.65 -12.70
C SER A 111 -8.82 13.38 -12.96
N SER A 112 -8.04 13.63 -11.91
CA SER A 112 -6.72 14.24 -11.98
C SER A 112 -5.88 13.80 -10.79
N TRP A 113 -4.57 13.98 -10.91
CA TRP A 113 -3.62 13.66 -9.86
C TRP A 113 -2.47 14.65 -9.84
N THR A 114 -1.82 14.75 -8.68
CA THR A 114 -0.61 15.54 -8.49
C THR A 114 0.34 14.78 -7.57
N VAL A 115 1.65 14.98 -7.76
CA VAL A 115 2.65 14.47 -6.81
C VAL A 115 2.56 15.30 -5.54
N VAL A 116 2.45 14.63 -4.39
CA VAL A 116 2.55 15.30 -3.09
C VAL A 116 4.03 15.54 -2.80
N PRO A 117 4.46 16.79 -2.57
CA PRO A 117 5.85 17.09 -2.23
C PRO A 117 6.33 16.28 -1.03
N ALA A 118 7.58 15.83 -1.08
CA ALA A 118 8.23 15.19 0.04
C ALA A 118 8.24 16.14 1.24
N ASP A 119 7.85 15.64 2.40
CA ASP A 119 7.87 16.37 3.65
C ASP A 119 8.91 15.75 4.58
N PHE A 120 10.07 16.39 4.62
CA PHE A 120 11.20 15.96 5.45
C PHE A 120 11.02 16.29 6.93
N THR A 121 9.93 16.96 7.33
CA THR A 121 9.67 17.39 8.71
C THR A 121 8.77 16.41 9.47
N SER A 122 8.00 15.59 8.75
CA SER A 122 7.10 14.60 9.32
C SER A 122 7.86 13.39 9.86
N ARG A 123 8.24 13.41 11.15
CA ARG A 123 8.54 12.18 11.88
C ARG A 123 7.26 11.36 11.97
N ALA A 124 7.09 10.38 11.07
CA ALA A 124 6.05 9.38 11.21
C ALA A 124 6.22 8.72 12.58
N THR A 125 5.22 8.83 13.45
CA THR A 125 5.19 8.11 14.72
C THR A 125 5.21 6.62 14.41
N GLU A 126 6.23 5.91 14.92
CA GLU A 126 6.50 4.51 14.59
C GLU A 126 5.38 3.52 14.99
N THR A 127 4.38 3.98 15.75
CA THR A 127 3.43 3.14 16.48
C THR A 127 2.16 2.78 15.73
N ASP A 128 1.80 3.50 14.66
CA ASP A 128 0.54 3.22 13.95
C ASP A 128 0.76 2.24 12.80
N ARG A 129 0.06 1.10 12.86
CA ARG A 129 0.02 0.10 11.79
C ARG A 129 -0.49 0.71 10.50
N LEU A 130 0.05 0.28 9.35
CA LEU A 130 -0.52 0.65 8.07
C LEU A 130 -1.88 -0.03 7.88
N LEU A 131 -2.93 0.75 7.63
CA LEU A 131 -4.20 0.21 7.20
C LEU A 131 -4.01 -0.52 5.88
N ASN A 132 -4.44 -1.79 5.82
CA ASN A 132 -4.30 -2.65 4.65
C ASN A 132 -2.86 -2.74 4.08
N GLY A 133 -1.85 -2.58 4.94
CA GLY A 133 -0.44 -2.44 4.56
C GLY A 133 0.35 -3.73 4.40
N CYS A 134 -0.29 -4.90 4.53
CA CYS A 134 0.40 -6.20 4.66
C CYS A 134 1.42 -6.48 3.55
N PHE A 135 1.16 -6.04 2.32
CA PHE A 135 2.10 -6.15 1.21
C PHE A 135 3.38 -5.35 1.47
N ILE A 136 3.24 -4.05 1.76
CA ILE A 136 4.35 -3.13 2.01
C ILE A 136 5.13 -3.55 3.26
N GLU A 137 4.43 -3.96 4.31
CA GLU A 137 5.06 -4.44 5.54
C GLU A 137 5.84 -5.74 5.31
N SER A 138 5.37 -6.64 4.43
CA SER A 138 6.12 -7.84 4.03
C SER A 138 7.40 -7.49 3.26
N VAL A 139 7.36 -6.48 2.39
CA VAL A 139 8.56 -5.94 1.70
C VAL A 139 9.53 -5.31 2.70
N ALA A 140 9.01 -4.51 3.65
CA ALA A 140 9.82 -3.89 4.70
C ALA A 140 10.51 -4.95 5.59
N ASN A 141 9.81 -6.03 5.92
CA ASN A 141 10.38 -7.19 6.64
C ASN A 141 11.54 -7.84 5.87
N LEU A 142 11.43 -7.97 4.54
CA LEU A 142 12.51 -8.49 3.70
C LEU A 142 13.70 -7.53 3.72
N ARG A 143 13.46 -6.25 3.47
CA ARG A 143 14.48 -5.21 3.46
C ARG A 143 15.25 -5.16 4.78
N GLN A 144 14.56 -5.11 5.91
CA GLN A 144 15.18 -5.08 7.24
C GLN A 144 16.09 -6.30 7.45
N ARG A 145 15.64 -7.50 7.06
CA ARG A 145 16.42 -8.74 7.20
C ARG A 145 17.69 -8.72 6.39
N LEU A 146 17.62 -8.24 5.15
CA LEU A 146 18.79 -8.12 4.29
C LEU A 146 19.79 -7.09 4.86
N LEU A 147 19.31 -5.96 5.37
CA LEU A 147 20.15 -4.90 5.95
C LEU A 147 20.88 -5.33 7.24
N ILE A 148 20.33 -6.26 8.03
CA ILE A 148 21.00 -6.81 9.21
C ILE A 148 21.88 -8.04 8.89
N GLY A 149 22.12 -8.33 7.60
CA GLY A 149 22.94 -9.47 7.17
C GLY A 149 22.24 -10.84 7.28
N GLY A 150 20.91 -10.87 7.36
CA GLY A 150 20.14 -12.10 7.42
C GLY A 150 20.21 -12.89 6.11
N ALA A 151 20.50 -14.19 6.22
CA ALA A 151 20.45 -15.09 5.06
C ALA A 151 18.99 -15.30 4.60
N VAL A 152 18.69 -14.87 3.38
CA VAL A 152 17.39 -15.01 2.74
C VAL A 152 17.58 -15.65 1.36
N THR A 153 17.15 -16.90 1.22
CA THR A 153 17.25 -17.62 -0.05
C THR A 153 15.89 -17.63 -0.75
N ARG A 154 15.86 -17.28 -2.03
CA ARG A 154 14.66 -17.29 -2.89
C ARG A 154 13.44 -16.61 -2.23
N PRO A 155 13.54 -15.32 -1.84
CA PRO A 155 12.42 -14.63 -1.21
C PRO A 155 11.26 -14.40 -2.17
N GLN A 156 10.04 -14.57 -1.67
CA GLN A 156 8.80 -14.34 -2.39
C GLN A 156 7.78 -13.66 -1.48
N LEU A 157 6.87 -12.89 -2.05
CA LEU A 157 5.64 -12.53 -1.36
C LEU A 157 4.55 -13.53 -1.75
N LEU A 158 3.80 -14.00 -0.77
CA LEU A 158 2.60 -14.80 -0.98
C LEU A 158 1.38 -13.91 -0.72
N SER A 159 0.67 -13.53 -1.77
CA SER A 159 -0.62 -12.86 -1.65
C SER A 159 -1.74 -13.88 -1.81
N TYR A 160 -2.68 -13.90 -0.87
CA TYR A 160 -3.80 -14.82 -0.89
C TYR A 160 -5.10 -14.15 -0.47
N TYR A 161 -6.20 -14.71 -0.98
CA TYR A 161 -7.54 -14.19 -0.82
C TYR A 161 -8.42 -15.30 -0.25
N ALA A 162 -8.91 -15.08 0.96
CA ALA A 162 -9.82 -16.00 1.62
C ALA A 162 -11.22 -15.41 1.62
N GLY A 163 -12.18 -16.19 1.11
CA GLY A 163 -13.59 -15.86 1.21
C GLY A 163 -14.09 -15.99 2.65
N ALA A 164 -14.87 -15.01 3.10
CA ALA A 164 -15.71 -15.11 4.30
C ALA A 164 -17.10 -14.55 3.96
N GLY A 165 -17.97 -15.38 3.40
CA GLY A 165 -19.29 -14.95 2.92
C GLY A 165 -19.17 -14.02 1.71
N ASN A 166 -19.77 -12.82 1.78
CA ASN A 166 -19.75 -11.83 0.69
C ASN A 166 -18.48 -10.95 0.67
N HIS A 167 -17.52 -11.20 1.56
CA HIS A 167 -16.30 -10.41 1.67
C HIS A 167 -15.06 -11.27 1.38
N VAL A 168 -14.24 -10.79 0.44
CA VAL A 168 -12.93 -11.37 0.13
C VAL A 168 -11.87 -10.55 0.84
N ALA A 169 -11.21 -11.13 1.83
CA ALA A 169 -10.10 -10.49 2.52
C ALA A 169 -8.77 -10.96 1.89
N GLY A 170 -8.03 -10.02 1.32
CA GLY A 170 -6.66 -10.25 0.85
C GLY A 170 -5.66 -10.12 2.00
N HIS A 171 -4.65 -10.97 2.03
CA HIS A 171 -3.48 -10.83 2.90
C HIS A 171 -2.20 -11.13 2.13
N THR A 172 -1.09 -10.55 2.57
CA THR A 172 0.23 -10.82 1.97
C THR A 172 1.24 -11.08 3.07
N VAL A 173 2.05 -12.12 2.88
CA VAL A 173 3.12 -12.52 3.79
C VAL A 173 4.45 -12.65 3.05
N LEU A 174 5.56 -12.47 3.76
CA LEU A 174 6.90 -12.74 3.24
C LEU A 174 7.23 -14.23 3.42
N THR A 175 7.75 -14.87 2.38
CA THR A 175 8.28 -16.24 2.44
C THR A 175 9.72 -16.29 1.93
N TYR A 176 10.51 -17.22 2.46
CA TYR A 176 11.84 -17.53 1.93
C TYR A 176 12.31 -18.92 2.36
N GLU A 177 13.24 -19.48 1.60
CA GLU A 177 13.82 -20.78 1.85
C GLU A 177 14.93 -20.71 2.92
N THR A 178 14.97 -21.75 3.76
CA THR A 178 16.03 -22.02 4.73
C THR A 178 16.45 -23.49 4.65
N ALA A 179 17.51 -23.87 5.37
CA ALA A 179 17.91 -25.27 5.51
C ALA A 179 16.77 -26.14 6.10
N ALA A 180 15.97 -25.58 7.02
CA ALA A 180 14.91 -26.29 7.73
C ALA A 180 13.56 -26.34 6.99
N GLY A 181 13.39 -25.58 5.90
CA GLY A 181 12.11 -25.50 5.17
C GLY A 181 11.80 -24.09 4.68
N ILE A 182 10.52 -23.81 4.44
CA ILE A 182 10.02 -22.49 4.08
C ILE A 182 9.69 -21.73 5.34
N ARG A 183 10.37 -20.60 5.54
CA ARG A 183 10.02 -19.66 6.61
C ARG A 183 8.99 -18.68 6.07
N VAL A 184 7.94 -18.45 6.84
CA VAL A 184 6.89 -17.47 6.55
C VAL A 184 6.85 -16.43 7.66
N ILE A 185 6.76 -15.17 7.28
CA ILE A 185 6.63 -14.05 8.20
C ILE A 185 5.36 -13.31 7.84
N ASP A 186 4.43 -13.33 8.80
CA ASP A 186 3.21 -12.56 8.71
C ASP A 186 3.48 -11.14 9.25
N PRO A 187 3.22 -10.07 8.48
CA PRO A 187 3.38 -8.71 8.97
C PRO A 187 2.46 -8.37 10.16
N VAL A 188 1.39 -9.14 10.38
CA VAL A 188 0.53 -9.00 11.57
C VAL A 188 1.25 -9.45 12.84
N ASP A 189 2.17 -10.41 12.76
CA ASP A 189 3.01 -10.83 13.89
C ASP A 189 4.42 -11.23 13.40
N PRO A 190 5.27 -10.24 13.05
CA PRO A 190 6.57 -10.51 12.45
C PRO A 190 7.55 -11.16 13.43
N SER A 191 7.23 -11.13 14.73
CA SER A 191 8.02 -11.70 15.82
C SER A 191 7.90 -13.23 15.91
N ARG A 192 6.90 -13.82 15.25
CA ARG A 192 6.62 -15.26 15.27
C ARG A 192 6.67 -15.86 13.87
N PRO A 193 7.86 -16.02 13.27
CA PRO A 193 7.99 -16.70 11.99
C PRO A 193 7.49 -18.15 12.08
N MET A 194 6.72 -18.56 11.08
CA MET A 194 6.25 -19.93 10.93
C MET A 194 7.21 -20.72 10.03
N LEU A 195 7.31 -22.03 10.26
CA LEU A 195 8.13 -22.93 9.45
C LEU A 195 7.26 -24.01 8.84
N TYR A 196 7.40 -24.18 7.52
CA TYR A 196 6.67 -25.17 6.75
C TYR A 196 7.63 -26.08 5.98
N PRO A 197 7.21 -27.31 5.63
CA PRO A 197 7.97 -28.19 4.75
C PRO A 197 8.30 -27.51 3.40
N ARG A 198 9.47 -27.84 2.82
CA ARG A 198 9.98 -27.18 1.60
C ARG A 198 9.04 -27.35 0.40
N GLU A 199 8.34 -28.47 0.34
CA GLU A 199 7.37 -28.80 -0.70
C GLU A 199 6.22 -27.80 -0.78
N PHE A 200 5.90 -27.06 0.29
CA PHE A 200 4.81 -26.08 0.29
C PHE A 200 5.12 -24.87 -0.59
N ALA A 201 6.40 -24.53 -0.84
CA ALA A 201 6.77 -23.44 -1.75
C ALA A 201 6.35 -23.70 -3.21
N ARG A 202 6.08 -24.96 -3.59
CA ARG A 202 5.70 -25.31 -4.96
C ARG A 202 4.27 -24.90 -5.31
N ASN A 203 3.42 -24.68 -4.31
CA ASN A 203 2.00 -24.40 -4.52
C ASN A 203 1.51 -23.30 -3.56
N ALA A 204 1.22 -22.13 -4.14
CA ALA A 204 0.73 -20.96 -3.40
C ALA A 204 -0.55 -21.27 -2.61
N ALA A 205 -1.49 -22.01 -3.20
CA ALA A 205 -2.75 -22.37 -2.56
C ALA A 205 -2.54 -23.34 -1.39
N THR A 206 -1.62 -24.30 -1.52
CA THR A 206 -1.28 -25.24 -0.44
C THR A 206 -0.71 -24.50 0.77
N LEU A 207 0.31 -23.66 0.58
CA LEU A 207 0.89 -22.90 1.69
C LEU A 207 -0.13 -21.94 2.30
N SER A 208 -0.89 -21.23 1.47
CA SER A 208 -1.93 -20.29 1.95
C SER A 208 -2.99 -21.00 2.78
N THR A 209 -3.48 -22.16 2.32
CA THR A 209 -4.45 -22.98 3.07
C THR A 209 -3.89 -23.43 4.41
N ALA A 210 -2.61 -23.84 4.46
CA ALA A 210 -1.94 -24.22 5.69
C ALA A 210 -1.70 -23.05 6.67
N LEU A 211 -1.58 -21.82 6.15
CA LEU A 211 -1.46 -20.60 6.97
C LEU A 211 -2.78 -20.23 7.63
N VAL A 212 -3.90 -20.28 6.90
CA VAL A 212 -5.19 -19.78 7.42
C VAL A 212 -6.14 -20.86 7.91
N GLY A 213 -5.85 -22.15 7.64
CA GLY A 213 -6.72 -23.27 8.03
C GLY A 213 -8.06 -23.32 7.31
N ARG A 214 -8.21 -22.64 6.17
CA ARG A 214 -9.43 -22.55 5.37
C ARG A 214 -9.12 -22.55 3.88
N LEU A 215 -10.13 -22.86 3.07
CA LEU A 215 -10.01 -22.79 1.61
C LEU A 215 -9.70 -21.37 1.14
N ILE A 216 -8.79 -21.29 0.19
CA ILE A 216 -8.31 -20.07 -0.43
C ILE A 216 -8.91 -19.97 -1.83
N GLU A 217 -9.51 -18.83 -2.16
CA GLU A 217 -10.10 -18.60 -3.47
C GLU A 217 -9.03 -18.34 -4.52
N LYS A 218 -7.98 -17.60 -4.12
CA LYS A 218 -6.86 -17.25 -4.99
C LYS A 218 -5.60 -17.07 -4.16
N ALA A 219 -4.49 -17.59 -4.66
CA ALA A 219 -3.15 -17.37 -4.11
C ALA A 219 -2.15 -17.15 -5.24
N VAL A 220 -1.25 -16.19 -5.07
CA VAL A 220 -0.27 -15.78 -6.08
C VAL A 220 1.08 -15.56 -5.42
N TRP A 221 2.12 -16.07 -6.07
CA TRP A 221 3.50 -15.77 -5.76
C TRP A 221 3.96 -14.52 -6.50
N ILE A 222 4.59 -13.60 -5.78
CA ILE A 222 5.30 -12.46 -6.35
C ILE A 222 6.78 -12.65 -6.05
N PRO A 223 7.60 -13.05 -7.04
CA PRO A 223 9.03 -13.21 -6.82
C PRO A 223 9.66 -11.85 -6.57
N VAL A 224 10.50 -11.76 -5.53
CA VAL A 224 11.22 -10.53 -5.16
C VAL A 224 12.74 -10.78 -5.11
N ASN A 225 13.21 -11.78 -5.85
CA ASN A 225 14.60 -12.19 -5.96
C ASN A 225 15.49 -11.05 -6.48
N ASP A 226 15.06 -10.36 -7.53
CA ASP A 226 15.84 -9.30 -8.15
C ASP A 226 15.99 -8.13 -7.19
N PHE A 227 14.89 -7.71 -6.53
CA PHE A 227 14.91 -6.71 -5.47
C PHE A 227 15.88 -7.10 -4.33
N ALA A 228 15.78 -8.34 -3.83
CA ALA A 228 16.64 -8.82 -2.75
C ALA A 228 18.12 -8.84 -3.16
N SER A 229 18.42 -9.25 -4.39
CA SER A 229 19.78 -9.32 -4.92
C SER A 229 20.38 -7.93 -5.12
N THR A 230 19.62 -7.00 -5.70
CA THR A 230 20.05 -5.59 -5.86
C THR A 230 20.29 -4.92 -4.52
N LEU A 231 19.41 -5.16 -3.54
CA LEU A 231 19.56 -4.60 -2.19
C LEU A 231 20.80 -5.18 -1.51
N ALA A 232 20.96 -6.51 -1.49
CA ALA A 232 22.12 -7.15 -0.88
C ALA A 232 23.44 -6.67 -1.51
N ALA A 233 23.49 -6.53 -2.84
CA ALA A 233 24.68 -6.03 -3.54
C ALA A 233 25.01 -4.57 -3.23
N ARG A 234 24.01 -3.74 -2.88
CA ARG A 234 24.22 -2.33 -2.52
C ARG A 234 24.83 -2.15 -1.13
N TYR A 235 24.58 -3.08 -0.21
CA TYR A 235 24.97 -2.97 1.21
C TYR A 235 25.94 -4.07 1.68
N ALA A 236 26.47 -4.89 0.76
CA ALA A 236 27.55 -5.83 1.02
C ALA A 236 28.92 -5.12 0.95
#